data_AF-A0A937K4N3-F1
#
_entry.id   AF-A0A937K4N3-F1
#
_cell.length_a   1.000
_cell.length_b   1.000
_cell.length_c   1.000
_cell.angle_alpha   90.00
_cell.angle_beta   90.00
_cell.angle_gamma   90.00
#
_symmetry.space_group_name_H-M   'P 1'
#
loop_
_entity.id
_entity.type
_entity.pdbx_description
1 polymer ?
#
loop_
_entity_poly.entity_id
_entity_poly.type
_entity_poly.pdbx_seq_one_letter_code
_entity_poly.pdbx_strand_id
1 'polypeptide(L)' 'MTWDKIKEMNLYDKISSELKDISEDDSSRVEDYITSPEKLESFKWYIHEGYDSRSMGKILGLTVNQVDIIKELLGKL' A
#
# COMPACT_ATOMS: atom_id res chain seq x y z
N MET A 1 -11.20 -10.77 -9.42
CA MET A 1 -10.20 -11.71 -8.87
C MET A 1 -10.39 -11.67 -7.35
N THR A 2 -10.96 -12.73 -6.77
CA THR A 2 -11.64 -12.68 -5.47
C THR A 2 -10.66 -12.68 -4.29
N TRP A 3 -11.04 -11.97 -3.22
CA TRP A 3 -10.33 -11.73 -1.96
C TRP A 3 -9.69 -12.98 -1.31
N ASP A 4 -10.21 -14.16 -1.64
CA ASP A 4 -9.67 -15.45 -1.21
C ASP A 4 -8.21 -15.68 -1.66
N LYS A 5 -7.80 -15.16 -2.82
CA LYS A 5 -6.39 -15.26 -3.26
C LYS A 5 -5.42 -14.41 -2.45
N ILE A 6 -5.88 -13.26 -1.92
CA ILE A 6 -5.03 -12.36 -1.13
C ILE A 6 -4.83 -12.90 0.29
N LYS A 7 -5.87 -13.53 0.85
CA LYS A 7 -5.75 -14.33 2.08
C LYS A 7 -4.88 -15.58 1.91
N GLU A 8 -4.98 -16.28 0.77
CA GLU A 8 -4.13 -17.45 0.48
C GLU A 8 -2.64 -17.10 0.29
N MET A 9 -2.31 -15.83 -0.04
CA MET A 9 -0.94 -15.42 -0.35
C MET A 9 -0.08 -14.99 0.85
N ASN A 10 -0.48 -15.21 2.11
CA ASN A 10 0.28 -14.77 3.30
C ASN A 10 0.57 -13.25 3.33
N LEU A 11 -0.20 -12.49 2.54
CA LEU A 11 0.03 -11.07 2.31
C LEU A 11 -0.24 -10.28 3.59
N TYR A 12 -1.31 -10.63 4.32
CA TYR A 12 -1.65 -10.01 5.59
C TYR A 12 -0.57 -10.23 6.67
N ASP A 13 -0.03 -11.45 6.79
CA ASP A 13 1.01 -11.75 7.78
C ASP A 13 2.37 -11.11 7.42
N LYS A 14 2.71 -11.05 6.12
CA LYS A 14 3.89 -10.30 5.64
C LYS A 14 3.73 -8.80 5.88
N ILE A 15 2.56 -8.25 5.54
CA ILE A 15 2.22 -6.85 5.78
C ILE A 15 2.32 -6.54 7.27
N SER A 16 1.68 -7.34 8.13
CA SER A 16 1.71 -7.13 9.58
C SER A 16 3.14 -7.21 10.15
N SER A 17 4.03 -7.99 9.54
CA SER A 17 5.44 -8.04 9.94
C SER A 17 6.24 -6.83 9.44
N GLU A 18 6.05 -6.37 8.20
CA GLU A 18 6.77 -5.20 7.66
C GLU A 18 6.23 -3.86 8.22
N LEU A 19 4.96 -3.81 8.60
CA LEU A 19 4.34 -2.64 9.23
C LEU A 19 4.83 -2.38 10.66
N LYS A 20 5.39 -3.37 11.36
CA LYS A 20 5.88 -3.23 12.76
C LYS A 20 7.05 -2.26 12.92
N ASP A 21 7.83 -2.05 11.85
CA ASP A 21 9.00 -1.17 11.87
C ASP A 21 8.65 0.28 11.47
N ILE A 22 7.36 0.57 11.27
CA ILE A 22 6.85 1.87 10.82
C ILE A 22 6.12 2.56 11.98
N SER A 23 6.05 3.90 11.95
CA SER A 23 5.24 4.64 12.93
C SER A 23 3.78 4.14 12.91
N GLU A 24 3.13 4.06 14.08
CA GLU A 24 1.76 3.54 14.18
C GLU A 24 0.77 4.32 13.29
N ASP A 25 0.98 5.62 13.12
CA ASP A 25 0.17 6.50 12.25
C ASP A 25 0.33 6.15 10.76
N ASP A 26 1.58 5.92 10.31
CA ASP A 26 1.85 5.47 8.95
C ASP A 26 1.33 4.05 8.72
N SER A 27 1.49 3.15 9.71
CA SER A 27 1.02 1.76 9.63
C SER A 27 -0.48 1.67 9.37
N SER A 28 -1.30 2.42 10.12
CA SER A 28 -2.76 2.38 9.96
C SER A 28 -3.21 2.86 8.59
N ARG A 29 -2.58 3.93 8.07
CA ARG A 29 -2.89 4.50 6.75
C ARG A 29 -2.46 3.58 5.61
N VAL A 30 -1.28 2.97 5.74
CA VAL A 30 -0.75 2.02 4.76
C VAL A 30 -1.61 0.77 4.72
N GLU A 31 -1.98 0.22 5.88
CA GLU A 31 -2.86 -0.95 6.00
C GLU A 31 -4.20 -0.72 5.30
N ASP A 32 -4.87 0.40 5.58
CA ASP A 32 -6.15 0.75 4.94
C ASP A 32 -6.06 0.79 3.39
N TYR A 33 -4.93 1.26 2.85
CA TYR A 33 -4.71 1.33 1.40
C TYR A 33 -4.43 -0.02 0.75
N ILE A 34 -3.72 -0.92 1.44
CA ILE A 34 -3.35 -2.24 0.91
C ILE A 34 -4.42 -3.30 1.19
N THR A 35 -5.26 -3.12 2.20
CA THR A 35 -6.37 -4.04 2.52
C THR A 35 -7.65 -3.69 1.77
N SER A 36 -7.77 -2.50 1.18
CA SER A 36 -8.91 -2.12 0.36
C SER A 36 -8.62 -2.35 -1.13
N PRO A 37 -9.34 -3.27 -1.81
CA PRO A 37 -9.10 -3.56 -3.23
C PRO A 37 -9.20 -2.33 -4.14
N GLU A 38 -10.17 -1.45 -3.90
CA GLU A 38 -10.40 -0.24 -4.71
C GLU A 38 -9.24 0.77 -4.55
N LYS A 39 -8.77 0.96 -3.32
CA LYS A 39 -7.63 1.85 -3.03
C LYS A 39 -6.34 1.27 -3.59
N LEU A 40 -6.15 -0.04 -3.49
CA LEU A 40 -4.99 -0.73 -4.01
C LEU A 40 -4.94 -0.69 -5.54
N GLU A 41 -6.07 -0.89 -6.24
CA GLU A 41 -6.15 -0.73 -7.69
C GLU A 41 -5.87 0.71 -8.12
N SER A 42 -6.45 1.69 -7.41
CA SER A 42 -6.16 3.11 -7.65
C SER A 42 -4.67 3.40 -7.47
N PHE A 43 -4.06 2.90 -6.41
CA PHE A 43 -2.63 3.07 -6.14
C PHE A 43 -1.76 2.48 -7.25
N LYS A 44 -2.05 1.25 -7.69
CA LYS A 44 -1.34 0.59 -8.79
C LYS A 44 -1.49 1.35 -10.11
N TRP A 45 -2.65 1.93 -10.38
CA TRP A 45 -2.88 2.76 -11.56
C TRP A 45 -1.94 3.97 -11.57
N TYR A 46 -1.85 4.71 -10.46
CA TYR A 46 -0.93 5.87 -10.36
C TYR A 46 0.55 5.47 -10.50
N ILE A 47 0.97 4.31 -9.97
CA ILE A 47 2.33 3.79 -10.21
C ILE A 47 2.54 3.55 -11.71
N HIS A 48 1.59 2.89 -12.37
CA HIS A 48 1.71 2.53 -13.79
C HIS A 48 1.78 3.77 -14.70
N GLU A 49 1.04 4.82 -14.37
CA GLU A 49 1.09 6.11 -15.06
C GLU A 49 2.36 6.93 -14.74
N GLY A 50 3.26 6.41 -13.89
CA GLY A 50 4.55 7.03 -13.59
C GLY A 50 4.50 8.19 -12.62
N TYR A 51 3.47 8.27 -11.76
CA TYR A 51 3.37 9.34 -10.77
C TYR A 51 4.45 9.20 -9.69
N ASP A 52 5.09 10.33 -9.37
CA ASP A 52 6.03 10.42 -8.26
C ASP A 52 5.30 10.38 -6.91
N SER A 53 6.05 10.07 -5.84
CA SER A 53 5.46 9.85 -4.51
C SER A 53 4.84 11.10 -3.89
N ARG A 54 5.29 12.31 -4.27
CA ARG A 54 4.65 13.55 -3.79
C ARG A 54 3.31 13.78 -4.48
N SER A 55 3.25 13.56 -5.80
CA SER A 55 2.00 13.71 -6.56
C SER A 55 0.96 12.69 -6.09
N MET A 56 1.36 11.43 -5.91
CA MET A 56 0.49 10.40 -5.35
C MET A 56 0.03 10.74 -3.94
N GLY A 57 0.94 11.19 -3.06
CA GLY A 57 0.58 11.56 -1.69
C GLY A 57 -0.47 12.66 -1.65
N LYS A 58 -0.34 13.68 -2.51
CA LYS A 58 -1.32 14.77 -2.61
C LYS A 58 -2.70 14.31 -3.10
N ILE A 59 -2.74 13.39 -4.07
CA ILE A 59 -3.99 12.89 -4.66
C ILE A 59 -4.70 11.91 -3.71
N LEU A 60 -3.92 11.04 -3.08
CA LEU A 60 -4.40 9.95 -2.24
C LEU A 60 -4.56 10.34 -0.76
N GLY A 61 -4.17 11.55 -0.39
CA GLY A 61 -4.20 12.00 1.00
C GLY A 61 -3.22 11.23 1.89
N LEU A 62 -2.08 10.84 1.31
CA LEU A 62 -1.00 10.10 1.97
C LEU A 62 0.23 10.98 2.08
N THR A 63 1.08 10.70 3.07
CA THR A 63 2.42 11.28 3.10
C THR A 63 3.32 10.64 2.06
N VAL A 64 4.41 11.31 1.69
CA VAL A 64 5.43 10.74 0.79
C VAL A 64 5.97 9.41 1.35
N ASN A 65 6.20 9.38 2.67
CA ASN A 65 6.68 8.18 3.37
C ASN A 65 5.71 7.01 3.22
N GLN A 66 4.41 7.23 3.46
CA GLN A 66 3.37 6.21 3.30
C GLN A 66 3.29 5.68 1.87
N VAL A 67 3.43 6.56 0.87
CA VAL A 67 3.46 6.17 -0.54
C VAL A 67 4.68 5.30 -0.85
N ASP A 68 5.86 5.69 -0.36
CA ASP A 68 7.08 4.94 -0.59
C ASP A 68 7.02 3.54 0.04
N ILE A 69 6.48 3.43 1.27
CA ILE A 69 6.24 2.14 1.94
C ILE A 69 5.31 1.25 1.10
N ILE A 70 4.16 1.77 0.64
CA ILE A 70 3.21 0.98 -0.16
C ILE A 70 3.87 0.54 -1.48
N LYS A 71 4.67 1.40 -2.10
CA LYS A 71 5.44 1.06 -3.31
C LYS A 71 6.44 -0.05 -3.05
N GLU A 72 7.18 0.00 -1.95
CA GLU A 72 8.13 -1.05 -1.57
C GLU A 72 7.42 -2.38 -1.30
N LEU A 73 6.30 -2.36 -0.56
CA LEU A 73 5.48 -3.55 -0.32
C LEU A 73 4.99 -4.16 -1.63
N LEU A 74 4.51 -3.34 -2.57
CA LEU A 74 4.04 -3.80 -3.88
C LEU A 74 5.15 -4.29 -4.82
N GLY A 75 6.36 -3.71 -4.74
CA GLY A 75 7.50 -4.12 -5.58
C GLY A 75 8.15 -5.43 -5.11
N LYS A 76 7.92 -5.83 -3.86
CA LYS A 76 8.38 -7.11 -3.28
C LYS A 76 7.35 -8.24 -3.38
N LEU A 77 6.13 -7.96 -3.88
CA LEU A 77 5.05 -8.92 -4.08
C LEU A 77 5.02 -9.44 -5.52
#